data_AF-A0A838VF98-F1
#
_entry.id   AF-A0A838VF98-F1
#
_cell.length_a   1.000
_cell.length_b   1.000
_cell.length_c   1.000
_cell.angle_alpha   90.00
_cell.angle_beta   90.00
_cell.angle_gamma   90.00
#
_symmetry.space_group_name_H-M   'P 1'
#
loop_
_entity.id
_entity.type
_entity.pdbx_description
1 polymer ?
#
loop_
_entity_poly.entity_id
_entity_poly.type
_entity_poly.pdbx_seq_one_letter_code
_entity_poly.pdbx_strand_id
1 'polypeptide(L)'
;MIGLGFGLLWLIVGASALAAPSRWIVVAFGAALYAGGAAIVVRRHRGVPRIRMRWGYYIAAVAAEIIAIAAAQAWLQQRGLGDLLFPVVGVIVGLHFIGLWAAMAHRRFLWLSGGLVASNFATLILPLATPQRIMMSGLGSSLILLGSALA
;
A
#
# COMPACT_ATOMS: atom_id res chain seq x y z
N MET A 1 -12.16 -4.62 2.82
CA MET A 1 -12.47 -4.15 1.46
C MET A 1 -11.54 -3.01 1.04
N ILE A 2 -11.46 -1.89 1.77
CA ILE A 2 -10.57 -0.75 1.43
C ILE A 2 -9.11 -1.19 1.17
N GLY A 3 -8.52 -2.00 2.07
CA GLY A 3 -7.16 -2.51 1.89
C GLY A 3 -6.95 -3.34 0.61
N LEU A 4 -7.97 -4.05 0.14
CA LEU A 4 -7.89 -4.81 -1.13
C LEU A 4 -7.92 -3.85 -2.35
N GLY A 5 -8.70 -2.77 -2.28
CA GLY A 5 -8.71 -1.75 -3.32
C GLY A 5 -7.36 -1.05 -3.45
N PHE A 6 -6.77 -0.63 -2.33
CA PHE A 6 -5.41 -0.09 -2.32
C PHE A 6 -4.36 -1.10 -2.79
N GLY A 7 -4.51 -2.36 -2.40
CA GLY A 7 -3.61 -3.41 -2.86
C GLY A 7 -3.65 -3.60 -4.38
N LEU A 8 -4.83 -3.50 -5.00
CA LEU A 8 -4.98 -3.53 -6.46
C LEU A 8 -4.37 -2.30 -7.13
N LEU A 9 -4.49 -1.12 -6.53
CA LEU A 9 -3.81 0.08 -7.03
C LEU A 9 -2.29 -0.11 -7.05
N TRP A 10 -1.73 -0.63 -5.95
CA TRP A 10 -0.29 -0.93 -5.87
C TRP A 10 0.16 -2.03 -6.84
N LEU A 11 -0.71 -3.01 -7.15
CA LEU A 11 -0.45 -3.99 -8.21
C LEU A 11 -0.27 -3.30 -9.56
N ILE A 12 -1.17 -2.38 -9.91
CA ILE A 12 -1.13 -1.64 -11.18
C ILE A 12 0.13 -0.79 -11.27
N VAL A 13 0.48 -0.09 -10.18
CA VAL A 13 1.75 0.68 -10.07
C VAL A 13 2.96 -0.23 -10.27
N GLY A 14 3.02 -1.37 -9.60
CA GLY A 14 4.14 -2.31 -9.76
C GLY A 14 4.24 -2.87 -11.17
N ALA A 15 3.10 -3.23 -11.77
CA ALA A 15 3.03 -3.78 -13.12
C ALA A 15 3.35 -2.73 -14.21
N SER A 16 3.13 -1.43 -13.97
CA SER A 16 3.42 -0.40 -14.97
C SER A 16 4.91 -0.30 -15.32
N ALA A 17 5.79 -0.78 -14.44
CA ALA A 17 7.22 -0.86 -14.68
C ALA A 17 7.66 -2.05 -15.56
N LEU A 18 6.75 -3.00 -15.85
CA LEU A 18 7.03 -4.16 -16.70
C LEU A 18 6.82 -3.84 -18.20
N ALA A 19 7.51 -4.62 -19.03
CA ALA A 19 7.29 -4.63 -20.48
C ALA A 19 5.87 -5.15 -20.83
N ALA A 20 5.39 -4.79 -22.02
CA ALA A 20 4.00 -4.96 -22.43
C ALA A 20 3.42 -6.38 -22.27
N PRO A 21 4.08 -7.50 -22.63
CA PRO A 21 3.46 -8.81 -22.41
C PRO A 21 3.39 -9.16 -20.92
N SER A 22 4.48 -8.96 -20.18
CA SER A 22 4.55 -9.28 -18.74
C SER A 22 3.62 -8.41 -17.90
N ARG A 23 3.43 -7.14 -18.26
CA ARG A 23 2.51 -6.20 -17.57
C ARG A 23 1.09 -6.76 -17.53
N TRP A 24 0.56 -7.14 -18.68
CA TRP A 24 -0.82 -7.62 -18.78
C TRP A 24 -1.01 -8.96 -18.07
N ILE A 25 -0.01 -9.86 -18.15
CA ILE A 25 -0.02 -11.13 -17.42
C ILE A 25 -0.09 -10.87 -15.91
N VAL A 26 0.76 -9.99 -15.37
CA VAL A 26 0.80 -9.67 -13.94
C VAL A 26 -0.49 -8.97 -13.49
N VAL A 27 -1.03 -8.03 -14.26
CA VAL A 27 -2.30 -7.36 -13.95
C VAL A 27 -3.45 -8.36 -13.94
N ALA A 28 -3.58 -9.20 -14.97
CA ALA A 28 -4.67 -10.17 -15.06
C ALA A 28 -4.60 -11.21 -13.93
N PHE A 29 -3.42 -11.80 -13.71
CA PHE A 29 -3.20 -12.76 -12.64
C PHE A 29 -3.44 -12.15 -11.26
N GLY A 30 -2.88 -10.96 -11.00
CA GLY A 30 -3.08 -10.26 -9.74
C GLY A 30 -4.54 -9.87 -9.52
N ALA A 31 -5.25 -9.37 -10.54
CA ALA A 31 -6.69 -9.08 -10.44
C ALA A 31 -7.50 -10.32 -10.05
N ALA A 32 -7.19 -11.49 -10.63
CA ALA A 32 -7.81 -12.75 -10.26
C ALA A 32 -7.53 -13.14 -8.80
N LEU A 33 -6.29 -12.98 -8.33
CA LEU A 33 -5.93 -13.20 -6.92
C LEU A 33 -6.71 -12.27 -5.97
N TYR A 34 -6.83 -10.99 -6.32
CA TYR A 34 -7.59 -10.03 -5.53
C TYR A 34 -9.09 -10.33 -5.51
N ALA A 35 -9.66 -10.77 -6.62
CA ALA A 35 -11.06 -11.20 -6.69
C ALA A 35 -11.31 -12.43 -5.82
N GLY A 36 -10.44 -13.45 -5.90
CA GLY A 36 -10.50 -14.63 -5.05
C GLY A 36 -10.34 -14.27 -3.56
N GLY A 37 -9.37 -13.41 -3.23
CA GLY A 37 -9.15 -12.94 -1.87
C GLY A 37 -10.33 -12.15 -1.32
N ALA A 38 -10.94 -11.28 -2.13
CA ALA A 38 -12.16 -10.55 -1.77
C ALA A 38 -13.31 -11.50 -1.46
N ALA A 39 -13.51 -12.54 -2.28
CA ALA A 39 -14.54 -13.55 -2.04
C ALA A 39 -14.31 -14.30 -0.71
N ILE A 40 -13.06 -14.67 -0.39
CA ILE A 40 -12.70 -15.30 0.88
C ILE A 40 -12.99 -14.36 2.07
N VAL A 41 -12.55 -13.11 1.99
CA VAL A 41 -12.74 -12.12 3.06
C VAL A 41 -14.22 -11.88 3.34
N VAL A 42 -15.02 -11.70 2.28
CA VAL A 42 -16.47 -11.50 2.39
C VAL A 42 -17.14 -12.69 3.06
N ARG A 43 -16.75 -13.93 2.70
CA ARG A 43 -17.31 -15.14 3.32
C ARG A 43 -16.95 -15.23 4.81
N ARG A 44 -15.70 -14.93 5.18
CA ARG A 44 -15.22 -15.03 6.58
C ARG A 44 -15.80 -13.97 7.50
N HIS A 45 -16.10 -12.78 6.98
CA HIS A 45 -16.49 -11.63 7.81
C HIS A 45 -18.00 -11.38 7.85
N ARG A 46 -18.82 -12.36 7.44
CA ARG A 46 -20.27 -12.29 7.63
C ARG A 46 -20.58 -12.35 9.14
N GLY A 47 -21.09 -11.26 9.69
CA GLY A 47 -21.53 -11.19 11.09
C GLY A 47 -20.49 -10.66 12.09
N VAL A 48 -19.33 -10.17 11.62
CA VAL A 48 -18.36 -9.52 12.53
C VAL A 48 -18.95 -8.19 13.05
N PRO A 49 -19.03 -7.98 14.37
CA PRO A 49 -19.58 -6.75 14.93
C PRO A 49 -18.78 -5.52 14.48
N ARG A 50 -19.50 -4.42 14.23
CA ARG A 50 -18.89 -3.17 13.77
C ARG A 50 -18.02 -2.59 14.88
N ILE A 51 -16.73 -2.39 14.59
CA ILE A 51 -15.81 -1.71 15.50
C ILE A 51 -16.19 -0.22 15.54
N ARG A 52 -16.29 0.34 16.75
CA ARG A 52 -16.55 1.77 16.94
C ARG A 52 -15.30 2.57 16.58
N MET A 53 -15.39 3.38 15.55
CA MET A 53 -14.27 4.14 15.00
C MET A 53 -14.06 5.47 15.76
N ARG A 54 -12.82 5.76 16.14
CA ARG A 54 -12.43 7.05 16.75
C ARG A 54 -12.07 8.04 15.64
N TRP A 55 -13.08 8.75 15.14
CA TRP A 55 -12.98 9.62 13.96
C TRP A 55 -11.87 10.68 14.01
N GLY A 56 -11.56 11.25 15.18
CA GLY A 56 -10.48 12.24 15.32
C GLY A 56 -9.11 11.71 14.88
N TYR A 57 -8.76 10.48 15.28
CA TYR A 57 -7.51 9.85 14.85
C TYR A 57 -7.51 9.53 13.36
N TYR A 58 -8.64 9.11 12.82
CA TYR A 58 -8.77 8.84 11.39
C TYR A 58 -8.56 10.10 10.55
N ILE A 59 -9.25 11.19 10.89
CA ILE A 59 -9.14 12.47 10.17
C ILE A 59 -7.71 12.99 10.26
N ALA A 60 -7.11 12.95 11.46
CA ALA A 60 -5.72 13.36 11.64
C ALA A 60 -4.74 12.52 10.79
N ALA A 61 -4.94 11.20 10.74
CA ALA A 61 -4.11 10.30 9.94
C ALA A 61 -4.23 10.54 8.43
N VAL A 62 -5.45 10.76 7.93
CA VAL A 62 -5.70 11.09 6.51
C VAL A 62 -5.11 12.46 6.16
N ALA A 63 -5.33 13.48 6.99
CA ALA A 63 -4.78 14.81 6.76
C ALA A 63 -3.25 14.79 6.75
N ALA A 64 -2.63 14.11 7.73
CA ALA A 64 -1.18 13.97 7.80
C ALA A 64 -0.60 13.23 6.58
N GLU A 65 -1.26 12.16 6.11
CA GLU A 65 -0.88 11.43 4.91
C GLU A 65 -0.90 12.32 3.65
N ILE A 66 -2.00 13.05 3.44
CA ILE A 66 -2.15 13.95 2.27
C ILE A 66 -1.06 15.03 2.29
N ILE A 67 -0.83 15.67 3.43
CA ILE A 67 0.20 16.71 3.59
C ILE A 67 1.59 16.10 3.34
N ALA A 68 1.87 14.93 3.90
CA ALA A 68 3.16 14.27 3.73
C ALA A 68 3.43 13.87 2.27
N ILE A 69 2.44 13.34 1.56
CA ILE A 69 2.57 13.00 0.13
C ILE A 69 2.83 14.26 -0.71
N ALA A 70 2.05 15.32 -0.49
CA ALA A 70 2.23 16.58 -1.22
C ALA A 70 3.62 17.21 -0.96
N ALA A 71 4.04 17.25 0.30
CA ALA A 71 5.36 17.75 0.69
C ALA A 71 6.50 16.90 0.11
N ALA A 72 6.39 15.57 0.17
CA ALA A 72 7.37 14.66 -0.39
C ALA A 72 7.47 14.80 -1.92
N GLN A 73 6.33 14.88 -2.61
CA GLN A 73 6.30 15.09 -4.05
C GLN A 73 7.00 16.39 -4.44
N ALA A 74 6.65 17.52 -3.80
CA ALA A 74 7.28 18.80 -4.05
C ALA A 74 8.80 18.75 -3.79
N TRP A 75 9.21 18.18 -2.66
CA TRP A 75 10.61 18.10 -2.26
C TRP A 75 11.46 17.24 -3.20
N LEU A 76 10.94 16.10 -3.65
CA LEU A 76 11.61 15.18 -4.58
C LEU A 76 11.70 15.77 -5.98
N GLN A 77 10.62 16.39 -6.47
CA GLN A 77 10.60 17.01 -7.80
C GLN A 77 11.60 18.17 -7.89
N GLN A 78 11.68 19.02 -6.87
CA GLN A 78 12.64 20.13 -6.82
C GLN A 78 14.11 19.68 -6.86
N ARG A 79 14.39 18.42 -6.49
CA ARG A 79 15.75 17.84 -6.46
C ARG A 79 16.04 16.88 -7.60
N GLY A 80 15.10 16.69 -8.53
CA GLY A 80 15.24 15.70 -9.61
C GLY A 80 15.23 14.25 -9.12
N LEU A 81 14.73 13.97 -7.91
CA LEU A 81 14.67 12.64 -7.29
C LEU A 81 13.30 11.97 -7.49
N GLY A 82 12.67 12.22 -8.64
CA GLY A 82 11.30 11.77 -8.92
C GLY A 82 11.15 10.24 -8.97
N ASP A 83 12.23 9.52 -9.22
CA ASP A 83 12.30 8.06 -9.22
C ASP A 83 12.09 7.44 -7.82
N LEU A 84 12.33 8.22 -6.76
CA LEU A 84 12.11 7.81 -5.37
C LEU A 84 10.66 8.03 -4.90
N LEU A 85 9.79 8.62 -5.72
CA LEU A 85 8.44 9.03 -5.30
C LEU A 85 7.61 7.84 -4.81
N PHE A 86 7.54 6.76 -5.59
CA PHE A 86 6.73 5.59 -5.23
C PHE A 86 7.12 4.93 -3.91
N PRO A 87 8.40 4.58 -3.66
CA PRO A 87 8.77 4.04 -2.36
C PRO A 87 8.59 5.03 -1.21
N VAL A 88 8.81 6.34 -1.40
CA VAL A 88 8.51 7.34 -0.36
C VAL A 88 7.01 7.37 -0.04
N VAL A 89 6.15 7.40 -1.05
CA VAL A 89 4.69 7.29 -0.87
C VAL A 89 4.32 5.99 -0.16
N GLY A 90 4.97 4.88 -0.51
CA GLY A 90 4.74 3.59 0.15
C GLY A 90 5.10 3.61 1.65
N VAL A 91 6.18 4.28 2.03
CA VAL A 91 6.52 4.51 3.46
C VAL A 91 5.46 5.37 4.14
N ILE A 92 5.03 6.47 3.53
CA ILE A 92 4.02 7.38 4.10
C ILE A 92 2.68 6.65 4.30
N VAL A 93 2.20 5.93 3.29
CA VAL A 93 1.00 5.09 3.36
C VAL A 93 1.17 4.01 4.44
N GLY A 94 2.37 3.42 4.56
CA GLY A 94 2.70 2.50 5.66
C GLY A 94 2.52 3.14 7.04
N LEU A 95 3.02 4.37 7.24
CA LEU A 95 2.87 5.10 8.51
C LEU A 95 1.42 5.52 8.78
N HIS A 96 0.62 5.81 7.74
CA HIS A 96 -0.81 6.11 7.88
C HIS A 96 -1.57 4.99 8.60
N PHE A 97 -1.17 3.72 8.43
CA PHE A 97 -1.78 2.60 9.14
C PHE A 97 -1.59 2.65 10.67
N ILE A 98 -0.58 3.35 11.20
CA ILE A 98 -0.46 3.58 12.65
C ILE A 98 -1.63 4.46 13.14
N GLY A 99 -2.01 5.47 12.35
CA GLY A 99 -3.18 6.29 12.62
C GLY A 99 -4.49 5.49 12.57
N LEU A 100 -4.62 4.58 11.60
CA LEU A 100 -5.76 3.65 11.52
C LEU A 100 -5.80 2.66 12.70
N TRP A 101 -4.65 2.22 13.19
CA TRP A 101 -4.57 1.46 14.44
C TRP A 101 -5.09 2.29 15.62
N ALA A 102 -4.67 3.54 15.76
CA ALA A 102 -5.17 4.41 16.83
C ALA A 102 -6.69 4.69 16.71
N ALA A 103 -7.22 4.70 15.48
CA ALA A 103 -8.64 4.93 15.19
C ALA A 103 -9.53 3.70 15.45
N MET A 104 -9.03 2.48 15.20
CA MET A 104 -9.83 1.23 15.23
C MET A 104 -9.33 0.16 16.22
N ALA A 105 -8.22 0.41 16.92
CA ALA A 105 -7.57 -0.50 17.87
C ALA A 105 -7.24 -1.91 17.33
N HIS A 106 -7.12 -2.07 16.01
CA HIS A 106 -6.91 -3.38 15.40
C HIS A 106 -5.43 -3.61 15.06
N ARG A 107 -4.79 -4.58 15.74
CA ARG A 107 -3.35 -4.88 15.60
C ARG A 107 -2.88 -5.16 14.18
N ARG A 108 -3.75 -5.61 13.27
CA ARG A 108 -3.42 -5.83 11.85
C ARG A 108 -2.83 -4.58 11.19
N PHE A 109 -3.24 -3.39 11.60
CA PHE A 109 -2.75 -2.15 11.02
C PHE A 109 -1.29 -1.87 11.42
N LEU A 110 -0.82 -2.35 12.57
CA LEU A 110 0.60 -2.29 12.93
C LEU A 110 1.44 -3.23 12.06
N TRP A 111 0.93 -4.44 11.78
CA TRP A 111 1.59 -5.37 10.85
C TRP A 111 1.66 -4.81 9.44
N LEU A 112 0.56 -4.22 8.94
CA LEU A 112 0.52 -3.52 7.65
C LEU A 112 1.53 -2.38 7.60
N SER A 113 1.58 -1.57 8.65
CA SER A 113 2.54 -0.47 8.76
C SER A 113 3.98 -0.99 8.69
N GLY A 114 4.33 -1.96 9.55
CA GLY A 114 5.67 -2.54 9.57
C GLY A 114 6.07 -3.15 8.23
N GLY A 115 5.17 -3.91 7.60
CA GLY A 115 5.42 -4.52 6.30
C GLY A 115 5.64 -3.49 5.19
N LEU A 116 4.73 -2.50 5.06
CA LEU A 116 4.82 -1.48 4.01
C LEU A 116 6.02 -0.56 4.22
N VAL A 117 6.30 -0.14 5.45
CA VAL A 117 7.46 0.69 5.75
C VAL A 117 8.74 -0.10 5.46
N ALA A 118 8.87 -1.33 5.95
CA ALA A 118 10.09 -2.13 5.74
C ALA A 118 10.34 -2.42 4.25
N SER A 119 9.33 -2.82 3.49
CA SER A 119 9.49 -3.14 2.07
C SER A 119 9.85 -1.93 1.22
N ASN A 120 9.19 -0.78 1.46
CA ASN A 120 9.46 0.43 0.72
C ASN A 120 10.77 1.09 1.16
N PHE A 121 11.15 1.00 2.44
CA PHE A 121 12.45 1.48 2.91
C PHE A 121 13.61 0.64 2.36
N ALA A 122 13.45 -0.68 2.30
CA ALA A 122 14.40 -1.54 1.58
C ALA A 122 14.53 -1.12 0.11
N THR A 123 13.40 -0.81 -0.53
CA THR A 123 13.37 -0.31 -1.91
C THR A 123 14.04 1.06 -2.07
N LEU A 124 14.11 1.89 -1.02
CA LEU A 124 14.88 3.15 -1.04
C LEU A 124 16.39 2.91 -0.99
N ILE A 125 16.84 2.01 -0.11
CA ILE A 125 18.27 1.80 0.17
C ILE A 125 18.95 0.98 -0.92
N LEU A 126 18.24 0.03 -1.54
CA LEU A 126 18.85 -0.83 -2.55
C LEU A 126 19.24 -0.04 -3.81
N PRO A 127 20.38 -0.37 -4.46
CA PRO A 127 20.85 0.27 -5.68
C PRO A 127 20.07 -0.22 -6.90
N LEU A 128 18.78 0.07 -6.93
CA LEU A 128 17.83 -0.36 -7.96
C LEU A 128 17.69 0.69 -9.05
N ALA A 129 17.59 0.24 -10.30
CA ALA A 129 17.15 1.07 -11.41
C ALA A 129 15.67 1.47 -11.20
N THR A 130 15.26 2.61 -11.78
CA THR A 130 13.90 3.16 -11.60
C THR A 130 12.78 2.14 -11.87
N PRO A 131 12.79 1.33 -12.95
CA PRO A 131 11.74 0.34 -13.17
C PRO A 131 11.69 -0.74 -12.08
N GLN A 132 12.85 -1.20 -11.60
CA GLN A 132 12.94 -2.19 -10.52
C GLN A 132 12.41 -1.61 -9.21
N ARG A 133 12.70 -0.34 -8.93
CA ARG A 133 12.24 0.38 -7.75
C ARG A 133 10.72 0.50 -7.72
N ILE A 134 10.11 0.91 -8.83
CA ILE A 134 8.65 1.00 -8.98
C ILE A 134 8.01 -0.39 -8.83
N MET A 135 8.58 -1.40 -9.50
CA MET A 135 8.09 -2.77 -9.44
C MET A 135 8.13 -3.34 -8.02
N MET A 136 9.26 -3.21 -7.32
CA MET A 136 9.42 -3.71 -5.95
C MET A 136 8.51 -2.99 -4.96
N SER A 137 8.44 -1.66 -5.02
CA SER A 137 7.54 -0.87 -4.19
C SER A 137 6.08 -1.25 -4.43
N GLY A 138 5.66 -1.34 -5.70
CA GLY A 138 4.27 -1.64 -6.05
C GLY A 138 3.84 -3.07 -5.77
N LEU A 139 4.55 -4.06 -6.32
CA LEU A 139 4.19 -5.46 -6.12
C LEU A 139 4.38 -5.89 -4.66
N GLY A 140 5.44 -5.41 -4.00
CA GLY A 140 5.68 -5.66 -2.58
C GLY A 140 4.55 -5.12 -1.70
N SER A 141 4.18 -3.85 -1.90
CA SER A 141 3.07 -3.23 -1.16
C SER A 141 1.73 -3.93 -1.42
N SER A 142 1.48 -4.32 -2.67
CA SER A 142 0.30 -5.09 -3.06
C SER A 142 0.23 -6.43 -2.32
N LEU A 143 1.30 -7.21 -2.31
CA LEU A 143 1.32 -8.52 -1.65
C LEU A 143 1.10 -8.41 -0.14
N ILE A 144 1.68 -7.39 0.51
CA ILE A 144 1.49 -7.13 1.94
C ILE A 144 0.01 -6.81 2.25
N LEU A 145 -0.63 -5.99 1.43
CA LEU A 145 -2.04 -5.63 1.57
C LEU A 145 -2.97 -6.83 1.36
N LEU A 146 -2.68 -7.67 0.35
CA LEU A 146 -3.42 -8.91 0.12
C LEU A 146 -3.24 -9.89 1.27
N GLY A 147 -1.99 -10.13 1.70
CA GLY A 147 -1.66 -11.03 2.80
C GLY A 147 -2.34 -10.62 4.11
N SER A 148 -2.28 -9.33 4.46
CA SER A 148 -2.98 -8.83 5.65
C SER A 148 -4.49 -8.90 5.55
N ALA A 149 -5.08 -8.86 4.35
CA ALA A 149 -6.52 -9.00 4.19
C ALA A 149 -6.97 -10.46 4.40
N LEU A 150 -6.09 -11.43 4.13
CA LEU A 150 -6.38 -12.87 4.21
C LEU A 150 -6.03 -13.50 5.57
N ALA A 151 -5.14 -12.88 6.33
CA ALA A 151 -4.81 -13.23 7.71
C ALA A 151 -5.97 -12.91 8.67
#